data_AF-A0A971RCT2-F1
#
_entry.id   AF-A0A971RCT2-F1
#
_cell.length_a   1.000
_cell.length_b   1.000
_cell.length_c   1.000
_cell.angle_alpha   90.00
_cell.angle_beta   90.00
_cell.angle_gamma   90.00
#
_symmetry.space_group_name_H-M   'P 1'
#
loop_
_entity.id
_entity.type
_entity.pdbx_description
1 polymer ?
#
loop_
_entity_poly.entity_id
_entity_poly.type
_entity_poly.pdbx_seq_one_letter_code
_entity_poly.pdbx_strand_id
1 'polypeptide(L)' 'MSAEQRLANVTGAFVCKDRTISGARVVLIDDVLTTGATMAACAEVLAAAGARIVWGMALTHPARGERGIGPGPFG' A
#
# COMPACT_ATOMS: atom_id res chain seq x y z
N MET A 1 12.87 -11.84 14.80
CA MET A 1 12.83 -10.87 13.69
C MET A 1 12.00 -9.68 14.14
N SER A 2 12.65 -8.54 14.41
CA SER A 2 11.98 -7.36 14.98
C SER A 2 11.13 -6.61 13.93
N ALA A 3 10.18 -5.80 14.38
CA ALA A 3 9.33 -4.98 13.50
C ALA A 3 10.14 -4.00 12.65
N GLU A 4 11.28 -3.51 13.16
CA GLU A 4 12.21 -2.63 12.44
C GLU A 4 12.87 -3.31 11.24
N GLN A 5 13.17 -4.61 11.34
CA GLN A 5 13.71 -5.37 10.19
C GLN A 5 12.67 -5.57 9.09
N ARG A 6 11.37 -5.61 9.41
CA ARG A 6 10.30 -5.65 8.40
C ARG A 6 10.13 -4.31 7.71
N LEU A 7 10.24 -3.20 8.44
CA LEU A 7 10.11 -1.86 7.89
C LEU A 7 11.26 -1.54 6.91
N ALA A 8 12.49 -1.91 7.27
CA ALA A 8 13.66 -1.74 6.41
C ALA A 8 13.62 -2.63 5.14
N ASN A 9 12.91 -3.76 5.18
CA ASN A 9 12.79 -4.68 4.04
C ASN A 9 11.73 -4.29 3.02
N VAL A 10 10.88 -3.30 3.30
CA VAL A 10 9.74 -2.96 2.44
C VAL A 10 10.03 -1.72 1.59
N THR A 11 10.79 -0.76 2.11
CA THR A 11 11.23 0.43 1.37
C THR A 11 12.18 0.02 0.24
N GLY A 12 11.74 0.18 -1.01
CA GLY A 12 12.52 -0.20 -2.20
C GLY A 12 12.40 -1.67 -2.62
N ALA A 13 11.55 -2.46 -1.96
CA ALA A 13 11.30 -3.85 -2.37
C ALA A 13 10.42 -3.97 -3.63
N PHE A 14 9.66 -2.92 -3.94
CA PHE A 14 8.68 -2.91 -5.02
C PHE A 14 9.09 -1.96 -6.15
N VAL A 15 8.80 -2.35 -7.40
CA VAL A 15 9.06 -1.54 -8.59
C VAL A 15 7.91 -1.70 -9.60
N CYS A 16 7.42 -0.58 -10.14
CA CYS A 16 6.46 -0.60 -11.23
C CYS A 16 7.21 -0.60 -12.56
N LYS A 17 7.12 -1.70 -13.32
CA LYS A 17 7.76 -1.82 -14.64
C LYS A 17 6.85 -1.40 -15.80
N ASP A 18 5.55 -1.32 -15.54
CA ASP A 18 4.56 -1.00 -16.56
C ASP A 18 4.38 0.52 -16.69
N ARG A 19 4.55 1.03 -17.91
CA ARG A 19 4.44 2.46 -18.23
C ARG A 19 3.01 2.89 -18.52
N THR A 20 2.09 1.95 -18.69
CA THR A 20 0.66 2.23 -18.95
C THR A 20 -0.10 2.64 -17.68
N ILE A 21 0.55 2.52 -16.51
CA ILE A 21 0.00 2.89 -15.20
C ILE A 21 -0.24 4.41 -15.07
N SER A 22 0.45 5.23 -15.87
CA SER A 22 0.27 6.68 -15.83
C SER A 22 -1.18 7.08 -16.16
N GLY A 23 -1.82 7.82 -15.25
CA GLY A 23 -3.23 8.20 -15.35
C GLY A 23 -4.24 7.10 -14.95
N ALA A 24 -3.77 5.88 -14.68
CA ALA A 24 -4.64 4.75 -14.34
C ALA A 24 -5.22 4.87 -12.92
N ARG A 25 -6.32 4.16 -12.70
CA ARG A 25 -6.90 3.95 -11.37
C ARG A 25 -6.65 2.49 -10.99
N VAL A 26 -5.91 2.26 -9.92
CA VAL A 26 -5.41 0.94 -9.54
C VAL A 26 -6.05 0.50 -8.23
N VAL A 27 -6.42 -0.78 -8.15
CA VAL A 27 -6.84 -1.43 -6.90
C VAL A 27 -5.81 -2.50 -6.57
N LEU A 28 -5.14 -2.32 -5.45
CA LEU A 28 -4.29 -3.33 -4.82
C LEU A 28 -5.19 -4.29 -4.04
N ILE A 29 -5.09 -5.57 -4.35
CA ILE A 29 -5.81 -6.63 -3.65
C ILE A 29 -4.78 -7.50 -2.94
N ASP A 30 -4.96 -7.69 -1.65
CA ASP A 30 -4.16 -8.59 -0.82
C ASP A 30 -5.08 -9.51 -0.02
N ASP A 31 -4.61 -10.65 0.44
CA ASP A 31 -5.40 -11.53 1.30
C ASP A 31 -5.43 -11.02 2.74
N VAL A 32 -4.29 -10.56 3.26
CA VAL A 32 -4.16 -10.13 4.67
C VAL A 32 -3.56 -8.72 4.79
N LEU A 33 -4.31 -7.82 5.43
CA LEU A 33 -3.81 -6.53 5.86
C LEU A 33 -3.44 -6.56 7.35
N THR A 34 -2.14 -6.47 7.65
CA THR A 34 -1.66 -6.35 9.03
C THR A 34 -1.42 -4.89 9.41
N THR A 35 -0.21 -4.37 9.18
CA THR A 35 0.15 -2.97 9.45
C THR A 35 -0.07 -2.06 8.25
N GLY A 36 -0.42 -2.62 7.08
CA GLY A 36 -0.54 -1.89 5.83
C GLY A 36 0.78 -1.48 5.18
N ALA A 37 1.94 -1.79 5.78
CA ALA A 37 3.24 -1.40 5.25
C ALA A 37 3.48 -1.90 3.81
N THR A 38 3.08 -3.14 3.50
CA THR A 38 3.19 -3.71 2.16
C THR A 38 2.34 -2.95 1.14
N MET A 39 1.06 -2.71 1.44
CA MET A 39 0.17 -1.95 0.55
C MET A 39 0.62 -0.51 0.37
N ALA A 40 1.11 0.13 1.44
CA ALA A 40 1.61 1.50 1.38
C ALA A 40 2.81 1.61 0.42
N ALA A 41 3.79 0.72 0.53
CA ALA A 41 4.95 0.72 -0.36
C ALA A 41 4.58 0.44 -1.83
N CYS A 42 3.64 -0.49 -2.08
CA CYS A 42 3.11 -0.70 -3.42
C CYS A 42 2.40 0.56 -3.96
N ALA A 43 1.60 1.22 -3.13
CA ALA A 43 0.89 2.44 -3.51
C ALA A 43 1.84 3.59 -3.81
N GLU A 44 2.90 3.77 -3.02
CA GLU A 44 3.95 4.77 -3.26
C GLU A 44 4.62 4.55 -4.62
N VAL A 45 4.99 3.32 -4.93
CA VAL A 45 5.63 2.96 -6.21
C VAL A 45 4.69 3.20 -7.41
N LEU A 46 3.40 2.90 -7.27
CA LEU A 46 2.40 3.15 -8.32
C LEU A 46 2.11 4.65 -8.48
N ALA A 47 2.02 5.40 -7.39
CA ALA A 47 1.84 6.84 -7.42
C ALA A 47 3.06 7.52 -8.09
N ALA A 48 4.28 7.09 -7.75
CA ALA A 48 5.51 7.56 -8.39
C ALA A 48 5.56 7.22 -9.90
N ALA A 49 4.92 6.11 -10.31
CA ALA A 49 4.77 5.74 -11.72
C ALA A 49 3.64 6.51 -12.45
N GLY A 50 2.93 7.40 -11.76
CA GLY A 50 1.90 8.28 -12.33
C GLY A 50 0.47 7.76 -12.21
N ALA A 51 0.21 6.74 -11.38
CA ALA A 51 -1.16 6.33 -11.11
C ALA A 51 -1.98 7.51 -10.58
N ARG A 52 -3.19 7.73 -11.13
CA ARG A 52 -4.08 8.81 -10.73
C ARG A 52 -4.69 8.56 -9.36
N ILE A 53 -5.02 7.30 -9.08
CA ILE A 53 -5.70 6.87 -7.87
C ILE A 53 -5.23 5.44 -7.55
N VAL A 54 -4.92 5.16 -6.28
CA VAL A 54 -4.58 3.81 -5.80
C VAL A 54 -5.44 3.48 -4.58
N TRP A 55 -6.15 2.35 -4.62
CA TRP A 55 -6.99 1.84 -3.52
C TRP A 55 -6.39 0.54 -2.99
N GLY A 56 -6.50 0.29 -1.69
CA GLY A 56 -6.12 -0.97 -1.07
C GLY A 56 -7.35 -1.73 -0.58
N MET A 57 -7.45 -3.01 -0.90
CA MET A 57 -8.50 -3.90 -0.40
C MET A 57 -7.88 -5.22 0.08
N ALA A 58 -8.27 -5.66 1.28
CA ALA A 58 -7.88 -6.97 1.79
C ALA A 58 -9.04 -7.70 2.44
N LEU A 59 -9.01 -9.03 2.32
CA LEU A 59 -10.00 -9.93 2.93
C LEU A 59 -9.48 -10.43 4.28
N THR A 60 -9.41 -9.53 5.25
CA THR A 60 -8.95 -9.88 6.61
C THR A 60 -10.01 -9.58 7.67
N HIS A 61 -10.00 -10.34 8.75
CA HIS A 61 -10.72 -9.96 9.96
C HIS A 61 -9.97 -8.81 10.62
N PRO A 62 -10.62 -7.65 10.88
CA PRO A 62 -9.94 -6.57 11.57
C PRO A 62 -9.48 -7.08 12.94
N ALA A 63 -8.16 -7.08 13.18
CA ALA A 63 -7.66 -7.18 14.54
C ALA A 63 -8.29 -6.02 15.31
N ARG A 64 -9.10 -6.35 16.33
CA ARG A 64 -9.91 -5.37 17.07
C ARG A 64 -8.98 -4.34 17.71
N GLY A 65 -8.86 -3.16 17.11
CA GLY A 65 -7.96 -2.09 17.55
C GLY A 65 -8.22 -0.79 16.80
N GLU A 66 -9.00 0.08 17.45
CA GLU A 66 -9.06 1.55 17.32
C GLU A 66 -9.37 2.15 15.94
N ARG A 67 -10.63 2.60 15.82
CA ARG A 67 -11.12 3.48 14.74
C ARG A 67 -10.33 4.78 14.75
N GLY A 68 -9.60 5.02 13.66
CA GLY A 68 -8.94 6.28 13.37
C GLY A 68 -8.59 6.38 11.89
N ILE A 69 -9.56 6.23 10.98
CA ILE A 69 -9.37 6.63 9.58
C ILE A 69 -9.54 8.14 9.51
N GLY A 70 -8.47 8.87 9.83
CA GLY A 70 -8.27 10.23 9.30
C GLY A 70 -7.96 10.14 7.80
N PRO A 71 -8.02 11.27 7.07
CA PRO A 71 -7.57 11.29 5.68
C PRO A 71 -6.11 10.84 5.66
N GLY A 72 -5.81 9.73 4.98
CA GLY A 72 -4.44 9.34 4.69
C GLY A 72 -3.73 10.42 3.88
N PRO A 73 -2.42 10.30 3.62
CA PRO A 73 -1.60 11.30 2.94
C PRO A 73 -2.00 11.59 1.47
N PHE A 74 -3.16 11.10 1.03
CA PHE A 74 -3.79 11.31 -0.26
C PHE A 74 -4.92 12.37 -0.21
N GLY A 75 -4.90 13.24 0.80
CA GLY A 75 -5.73 14.44 0.88
C GLY A 75 -5.12 15.62 0.12
#